data_AF-A0A7L9U911-F1
#
_entry.id   AF-A0A7L9U911-F1
#
_cell.length_a   1.000
_cell.length_b   1.000
_cell.length_c   1.000
_cell.angle_alpha   90.00
_cell.angle_beta   90.00
_cell.angle_gamma   90.00
#
_symmetry.space_group_name_H-M   'P 1'
#
loop_
_entity.id
_entity.type
_entity.pdbx_description
1 polymer ?
#
loop_
_entity_poly.entity_id
_entity_poly.type
_entity_poly.pdbx_seq_one_letter_code
_entity_poly.pdbx_strand_id
1 'polypeptide(L)'
;MKKLLGALATACALGASQLAGAAVVNFDSPALIDIDNASGRAVYREAGFALSGEAAGFLTIDGLGSAMTGALVLLDGSTVSLMANDGGLFSFAGLAAGSLDTQGSAALRITGIFGDNSELSTLLALSQLGPLTAPMWTGLTELRFMADGDLVIDDIRLDAGEVPEPAPVALLLLGIGVLVGVRRTAPAGKAGLAA
;
A
#
# COMPACT_ATOMS: atom_id res chain seq x y z
N MET A 1 47.57 -1.80 -7.76
CA MET A 1 46.31 -2.55 -7.57
C MET A 1 45.44 -1.93 -6.47
N LYS A 2 45.18 -0.61 -6.50
CA LYS A 2 44.42 0.12 -5.44
C LYS A 2 43.13 0.78 -5.95
N LYS A 3 42.79 0.57 -7.23
CA LYS A 3 41.63 1.20 -7.90
C LYS A 3 40.43 0.26 -8.07
N LEU A 4 40.53 -0.99 -7.60
CA LEU A 4 39.53 -2.03 -7.85
C LEU A 4 38.57 -2.28 -6.68
N LEU A 5 38.83 -1.69 -5.51
CA LEU A 5 37.97 -1.87 -4.32
C LEU A 5 36.88 -0.80 -4.15
N GLY A 6 36.98 0.34 -4.86
CA GLY A 6 35.98 1.41 -4.78
C GLY A 6 34.73 1.18 -5.64
N ALA A 7 34.81 0.28 -6.63
CA ALA A 7 33.71 0.02 -7.56
C ALA A 7 32.69 -1.03 -7.05
N LEU A 8 33.01 -1.76 -5.98
CA LEU A 8 32.13 -2.81 -5.46
C LEU A 8 31.12 -2.28 -4.42
N ALA A 9 31.43 -1.18 -3.73
CA ALA A 9 30.54 -0.60 -2.72
C ALA A 9 29.33 0.13 -3.33
N THR A 10 29.47 0.69 -4.54
CA THR A 10 28.38 1.39 -5.24
C THR A 10 27.41 0.44 -5.94
N ALA A 11 27.81 -0.81 -6.18
CA ALA A 11 26.97 -1.82 -6.83
C ALA A 11 25.95 -2.47 -5.87
N CYS A 12 26.22 -2.47 -4.56
CA CYS A 12 25.28 -2.98 -3.57
C CYS A 12 24.23 -1.95 -3.12
N ALA A 13 24.44 -0.66 -3.39
CA ALA A 13 23.47 0.41 -3.06
C ALA A 13 22.43 0.66 -4.16
N LEU A 14 22.61 0.09 -5.35
CA LEU A 14 21.71 0.19 -6.50
C LEU A 14 20.86 -1.08 -6.71
N GLY A 15 21.01 -2.09 -5.84
CA GLY A 15 20.37 -3.40 -6.00
C GLY A 15 19.10 -3.64 -5.17
N ALA A 16 18.64 -2.67 -4.37
CA ALA A 16 17.50 -2.86 -3.47
C ALA A 16 16.34 -1.88 -3.70
N SER A 17 16.44 -0.95 -4.65
CA SER A 17 15.28 -0.24 -5.17
C SER A 17 14.54 -1.18 -6.12
N GLN A 18 13.84 -2.17 -5.56
CA GLN A 18 12.73 -2.79 -6.29
C GLN A 18 11.82 -1.64 -6.69
N LEU A 19 11.56 -1.51 -8.00
CA LEU A 19 10.52 -0.65 -8.52
C LEU A 19 9.21 -1.06 -7.84
N ALA A 20 8.83 -0.37 -6.76
CA ALA A 20 7.49 -0.43 -6.22
C ALA A 20 6.58 0.20 -7.27
N GLY A 21 6.04 -0.64 -8.16
CA GLY A 21 4.99 -0.23 -9.07
C GLY A 21 3.69 -0.13 -8.31
N ALA A 22 2.86 0.86 -8.67
CA ALA A 22 1.48 0.94 -8.19
C ALA A 22 0.80 -0.44 -8.35
N ALA A 23 0.32 -0.99 -7.25
CA ALA A 23 -0.50 -2.20 -7.21
C ALA A 23 -1.94 -1.84 -7.57
N VAL A 24 -2.61 -2.71 -8.32
CA VAL A 24 -4.03 -2.57 -8.63
C VAL A 24 -4.73 -3.82 -8.15
N VAL A 25 -5.77 -3.65 -7.34
CA VAL A 25 -6.72 -4.72 -7.01
C VAL A 25 -7.88 -4.60 -7.99
N ASN A 26 -8.01 -5.56 -8.91
CA ASN A 26 -8.92 -5.51 -10.05
C ASN A 26 -9.93 -6.66 -10.08
N PHE A 27 -9.79 -7.67 -9.21
CA PHE A 27 -10.74 -8.78 -9.10
C PHE A 27 -10.92 -9.60 -10.40
N ASP A 28 -10.06 -9.43 -11.42
CA ASP A 28 -10.17 -10.07 -12.75
C ASP A 28 -9.96 -11.59 -12.71
N SER A 29 -9.34 -12.07 -11.64
CA SER A 29 -9.12 -13.50 -11.38
C SER A 29 -9.34 -13.73 -9.89
N PRO A 30 -10.62 -13.73 -9.45
CA PRO A 30 -10.91 -13.63 -8.04
C PRO A 30 -10.37 -14.85 -7.30
N ALA A 31 -9.46 -14.59 -6.36
CA ALA A 31 -9.05 -15.59 -5.39
C ALA A 31 -10.25 -16.06 -4.55
N LEU A 32 -10.13 -17.25 -3.96
CA LEU A 32 -11.13 -17.73 -3.02
C LEU A 32 -11.26 -16.77 -1.84
N ILE A 33 -12.49 -16.40 -1.49
CA ILE A 33 -12.80 -15.71 -0.25
C ILE A 33 -12.71 -16.72 0.89
N ASP A 34 -11.80 -16.48 1.84
CA ASP A 34 -11.65 -17.28 3.05
C ASP A 34 -12.67 -16.81 4.09
N ILE A 35 -13.49 -17.74 4.61
CA ILE A 35 -14.53 -17.44 5.59
C ILE A 35 -14.20 -18.15 6.89
N ASP A 36 -13.90 -17.35 7.92
CA ASP A 36 -13.83 -17.84 9.29
C ASP A 36 -15.25 -17.94 9.86
N ASN A 37 -15.78 -19.17 9.89
CA ASN A 37 -17.10 -19.46 10.44
C ASN A 37 -17.21 -19.18 11.95
N ALA A 38 -16.10 -19.13 12.69
CA ALA A 38 -16.14 -18.84 14.12
C ALA A 38 -16.34 -17.35 14.40
N SER A 39 -15.71 -16.49 13.61
CA SER A 39 -15.85 -15.03 13.74
C SER A 39 -16.89 -14.43 12.79
N GLY A 40 -17.37 -15.18 11.80
CA GLY A 40 -18.22 -14.67 10.72
C GLY A 40 -17.51 -13.66 9.82
N ARG A 41 -16.18 -13.74 9.68
CA ARG A 41 -15.40 -12.80 8.85
C ARG A 41 -15.00 -13.44 7.54
N ALA A 42 -15.13 -12.67 6.46
CA ALA A 42 -14.63 -13.01 5.15
C ALA A 42 -13.34 -12.23 4.85
N VAL A 43 -12.38 -12.87 4.19
CA VAL A 43 -11.11 -12.27 3.75
C VAL A 43 -10.84 -12.62 2.30
N TYR A 44 -10.56 -11.61 1.49
CA TYR A 44 -10.11 -11.71 0.11
C TYR A 44 -8.69 -11.15 0.00
N ARG A 45 -7.81 -11.77 -0.79
CA ARG A 45 -6.42 -11.34 -0.94
C ARG A 45 -6.01 -11.23 -2.39
N GLU A 46 -5.39 -10.11 -2.75
CA GLU A 46 -4.93 -9.83 -4.10
C GLU A 46 -3.86 -8.74 -4.08
N ALA A 47 -2.90 -8.78 -5.02
CA ALA A 47 -1.91 -7.73 -5.25
C ALA A 47 -1.12 -7.25 -3.99
N GLY A 48 -0.95 -8.12 -2.99
CA GLY A 48 -0.26 -7.77 -1.74
C GLY A 48 -1.16 -7.17 -0.65
N PHE A 49 -2.47 -7.07 -0.89
CA PHE A 49 -3.46 -6.53 0.04
C PHE A 49 -4.48 -7.60 0.46
N ALA A 50 -5.15 -7.34 1.58
CA ALA A 50 -6.29 -8.10 2.07
C ALA A 50 -7.49 -7.17 2.23
N LEU A 51 -8.62 -7.55 1.64
CA LEU A 51 -9.93 -7.01 1.97
C LEU A 51 -10.61 -7.93 2.98
N SER A 52 -11.25 -7.36 4.00
CA SER A 52 -11.92 -8.14 5.03
C SER A 52 -13.16 -7.45 5.58
N GLY A 53 -14.16 -8.23 5.95
CA GLY A 53 -15.45 -7.71 6.44
C GLY A 53 -16.33 -8.83 6.99
N GLU A 54 -17.60 -8.54 7.20
CA GLU A 54 -18.61 -9.55 7.55
C GLU A 54 -18.79 -10.54 6.40
N ALA A 55 -18.93 -11.83 6.73
CA ALA A 55 -19.30 -12.85 5.77
C ALA A 55 -20.65 -12.50 5.13
N ALA A 56 -20.73 -12.59 3.80
CA ALA A 56 -21.84 -12.09 2.98
C ALA A 56 -21.96 -10.57 2.83
N GLY A 57 -21.12 -9.75 3.47
CA GLY A 57 -21.11 -8.30 3.24
C GLY A 57 -20.52 -7.89 1.87
N PHE A 58 -19.73 -8.77 1.26
CA PHE A 58 -19.15 -8.56 -0.05
C PHE A 58 -18.98 -9.87 -0.82
N LEU A 59 -18.95 -9.76 -2.15
CA LEU A 59 -18.78 -10.88 -3.08
C LEU A 59 -17.93 -10.41 -4.26
N THR A 60 -17.01 -11.25 -4.73
CA THR A 60 -16.33 -11.03 -6.01
C THR A 60 -17.18 -11.62 -7.12
N ILE A 61 -17.45 -10.85 -8.19
CA ILE A 61 -18.16 -11.37 -9.36
C ILE A 61 -17.16 -11.97 -10.34
N ASP A 62 -17.19 -13.29 -10.45
CA ASP A 62 -16.73 -14.01 -11.64
C ASP A 62 -17.95 -14.36 -12.50
N GLY A 63 -18.23 -13.57 -13.54
CA GLY A 63 -19.08 -14.06 -14.63
C GLY A 63 -20.55 -13.64 -14.68
N LEU A 64 -21.02 -12.53 -14.09
CA LEU A 64 -22.34 -11.95 -14.45
C LEU A 64 -22.28 -11.23 -15.81
N GLY A 65 -22.05 -12.01 -16.87
CA GLY A 65 -21.84 -11.51 -18.22
C GLY A 65 -20.51 -10.78 -18.40
N SER A 66 -20.09 -10.57 -19.65
CA SER A 66 -18.81 -9.92 -20.00
C SER A 66 -18.73 -8.43 -19.63
N ALA A 67 -19.74 -7.89 -18.94
CA ALA A 67 -19.83 -6.49 -18.53
C ALA A 67 -19.57 -6.28 -17.02
N MET A 68 -19.54 -7.35 -16.20
CA MET A 68 -19.36 -7.26 -14.75
C MET A 68 -18.38 -8.31 -14.18
N THR A 69 -17.66 -9.05 -15.02
CA THR A 69 -16.46 -9.79 -14.60
C THR A 69 -15.39 -8.81 -14.16
N GLY A 70 -14.75 -9.07 -13.01
CA GLY A 70 -13.67 -8.22 -12.50
C GLY A 70 -14.16 -7.11 -11.56
N ALA A 71 -15.05 -7.41 -10.62
CA ALA A 71 -15.48 -6.41 -9.64
C ALA A 71 -15.81 -7.02 -8.28
N LEU A 72 -15.69 -6.19 -7.25
CA LEU A 72 -16.17 -6.44 -5.90
C LEU A 72 -17.55 -5.80 -5.73
N VAL A 73 -18.53 -6.61 -5.37
CA VAL A 73 -19.83 -6.13 -4.90
C VAL A 73 -19.76 -5.88 -3.41
N LEU A 74 -20.16 -4.69 -2.98
CA LEU A 74 -20.49 -4.40 -1.59
C LEU A 74 -22.00 -4.30 -1.45
N LEU A 75 -22.57 -5.04 -0.51
CA LEU A 75 -24.00 -4.99 -0.21
C LEU A 75 -24.33 -3.79 0.68
N ASP A 76 -25.58 -3.32 0.61
CA ASP A 76 -26.07 -2.25 1.48
C ASP A 76 -25.77 -2.50 2.96
N GLY A 77 -25.29 -1.46 3.64
CA GLY A 77 -24.90 -1.48 5.06
C GLY A 77 -23.58 -2.21 5.35
N SER A 78 -22.92 -2.80 4.35
CA SER A 78 -21.66 -3.50 4.56
C SER A 78 -20.49 -2.54 4.83
N THR A 79 -19.52 -3.03 5.60
CA THR A 79 -18.23 -2.38 5.81
C THR A 79 -17.11 -3.36 5.50
N VAL A 80 -16.16 -2.93 4.67
CA VAL A 80 -14.98 -3.71 4.29
C VAL A 80 -13.72 -2.90 4.54
N SER A 81 -12.72 -3.55 5.12
CA SER A 81 -11.40 -2.98 5.41
C SER A 81 -10.36 -3.55 4.46
N LEU A 82 -9.55 -2.69 3.87
CA LEU A 82 -8.40 -3.03 3.04
C LEU A 82 -7.10 -2.66 3.77
N MET A 83 -6.19 -3.63 3.87
CA MET A 83 -4.89 -3.48 4.52
C MET A 83 -3.79 -4.18 3.70
N ALA A 84 -2.54 -3.75 3.86
CA ALA A 84 -1.40 -4.49 3.31
C ALA A 84 -1.23 -5.83 4.04
N ASN A 85 -0.95 -6.91 3.30
CA ASN A 85 -0.83 -8.27 3.85
C ASN A 85 0.30 -8.41 4.88
N ASP A 86 1.34 -7.60 4.75
CA ASP A 86 2.51 -7.54 5.64
C ASP A 86 2.32 -6.56 6.82
N GLY A 87 1.20 -5.83 6.87
CA GLY A 87 0.94 -4.79 7.85
C GLY A 87 1.73 -3.50 7.62
N GLY A 88 2.34 -3.33 6.45
CA GLY A 88 3.05 -2.11 6.06
C GLY A 88 2.13 -0.92 5.79
N LEU A 89 2.74 0.27 5.68
CA LEU A 89 2.02 1.46 5.23
C LEU A 89 1.89 1.45 3.70
N PHE A 90 0.81 2.04 3.21
CA PHE A 90 0.54 2.15 1.77
C PHE A 90 -0.09 3.50 1.41
N SER A 91 -0.23 3.74 0.11
CA SER A 91 -0.90 4.91 -0.44
C SER A 91 -2.10 4.52 -1.29
N PHE A 92 -3.10 5.40 -1.32
CA PHE A 92 -4.34 5.26 -2.10
C PHE A 92 -4.44 6.37 -3.14
N ALA A 93 -4.61 5.98 -4.40
CA ALA A 93 -4.70 6.91 -5.53
C ALA A 93 -6.11 7.04 -6.10
N GLY A 94 -6.97 6.05 -5.87
CA GLY A 94 -8.34 6.03 -6.37
C GLY A 94 -8.86 4.62 -6.64
N LEU A 95 -10.07 4.56 -7.16
CA LEU A 95 -10.78 3.34 -7.52
C LEU A 95 -11.84 3.64 -8.59
N ALA A 96 -12.44 2.62 -9.19
CA ALA A 96 -13.70 2.74 -9.90
C ALA A 96 -14.85 2.28 -8.98
N ALA A 97 -15.94 3.04 -8.90
CA ALA A 97 -17.14 2.60 -8.17
C ALA A 97 -18.42 3.08 -8.84
N GLY A 98 -19.51 2.36 -8.58
CA GLY A 98 -20.84 2.65 -9.12
C GLY A 98 -21.96 1.96 -8.35
N SER A 99 -23.18 2.47 -8.50
CA SER A 99 -24.39 1.82 -7.99
C SER A 99 -24.73 0.57 -8.82
N LEU A 100 -25.16 -0.51 -8.16
CA LEU A 100 -25.77 -1.67 -8.84
C LEU A 100 -27.21 -1.37 -9.25
N ASP A 101 -27.94 -0.62 -8.43
CA ASP A 101 -29.27 -0.13 -8.78
C ASP A 101 -29.14 1.18 -9.57
N THR A 102 -29.36 1.11 -10.87
CA THR A 102 -29.32 2.28 -11.78
C THR A 102 -30.46 3.27 -11.57
N GLN A 103 -31.48 2.91 -10.79
CA GLN A 103 -32.60 3.79 -10.43
C GLN A 103 -32.53 4.27 -8.98
N GLY A 104 -31.64 3.67 -8.18
CA GLY A 104 -31.37 4.03 -6.79
C GLY A 104 -30.26 5.08 -6.64
N SER A 105 -30.17 5.68 -5.46
CA SER A 105 -29.00 6.46 -5.05
C SER A 105 -28.17 5.58 -4.12
N ALA A 106 -26.93 5.31 -4.48
CA ALA A 106 -25.97 4.67 -3.59
C ALA A 106 -24.91 5.69 -3.15
N ALA A 107 -24.29 5.47 -2.00
CA ALA A 107 -23.11 6.22 -1.60
C ALA A 107 -22.02 5.30 -1.06
N LEU A 108 -20.78 5.64 -1.39
CA LEU A 108 -19.59 4.99 -0.86
C LEU A 108 -18.87 5.96 0.07
N ARG A 109 -18.78 5.60 1.35
CA ARG A 109 -17.88 6.27 2.28
C ARG A 109 -16.54 5.56 2.26
N ILE A 110 -15.48 6.32 2.01
CA ILE A 110 -14.10 5.84 2.10
C ILE A 110 -13.43 6.55 3.27
N THR A 111 -12.90 5.79 4.21
CA THR A 111 -12.16 6.33 5.36
C THR A 111 -10.75 5.78 5.36
N GLY A 112 -9.75 6.65 5.29
CA GLY A 112 -8.35 6.30 5.45
C GLY A 112 -7.92 6.47 6.90
N ILE A 113 -7.26 5.45 7.44
CA ILE A 113 -6.62 5.47 8.76
C ILE A 113 -5.12 5.49 8.53
N PHE A 114 -4.45 6.49 9.09
CA PHE A 114 -3.03 6.73 8.86
C PHE A 114 -2.15 6.11 9.95
N GLY A 115 -0.85 5.99 9.71
CA GLY A 115 0.11 5.43 10.67
C GLY A 115 0.18 6.16 12.03
N ASP A 116 -0.28 7.40 12.11
CA ASP A 116 -0.42 8.16 13.35
C ASP A 116 -1.80 7.99 14.04
N ASN A 117 -2.65 7.12 13.50
CA ASN A 117 -4.06 6.90 13.86
C ASN A 117 -4.98 8.10 13.59
N SER A 118 -4.54 9.10 12.82
CA SER A 118 -5.48 10.07 12.27
C SER A 118 -6.41 9.42 11.25
N GLU A 119 -7.59 10.00 11.07
CA GLU A 119 -8.59 9.51 10.13
C GLU A 119 -9.02 10.63 9.17
N LEU A 120 -9.19 10.28 7.90
CA LEU A 120 -9.79 11.15 6.90
C LEU A 120 -10.89 10.39 6.17
N SER A 121 -12.07 10.99 6.04
CA SER A 121 -13.23 10.36 5.39
C SER A 121 -13.71 11.21 4.22
N THR A 122 -14.08 10.55 3.13
CA THR A 122 -14.79 11.13 1.99
C THR A 122 -16.07 10.35 1.72
N LEU A 123 -17.12 11.04 1.28
CA LEU A 123 -18.38 10.45 0.88
C LEU A 123 -18.59 10.69 -0.61
N LEU A 124 -18.86 9.62 -1.35
CA LEU A 124 -19.03 9.64 -2.78
C LEU A 124 -20.47 9.23 -3.10
N ALA A 125 -21.26 10.15 -3.64
CA ALA A 125 -22.57 9.79 -4.20
C ALA A 125 -22.36 9.09 -5.55
N LEU A 126 -22.97 7.92 -5.71
CA LEU A 126 -22.81 7.06 -6.86
C LEU A 126 -24.14 6.96 -7.61
N SER A 127 -24.10 7.23 -8.92
CA SER A 127 -25.25 7.06 -9.82
C SER A 127 -24.95 6.10 -10.97
N GLN A 128 -23.69 5.96 -11.35
CA GLN A 128 -23.19 5.01 -12.36
C GLN A 128 -21.73 4.65 -12.06
N LEU A 129 -21.25 3.54 -12.61
CA LEU A 129 -19.86 3.13 -12.49
C LEU A 129 -18.93 4.10 -13.22
N GLY A 130 -17.94 4.63 -12.51
CA GLY A 130 -16.93 5.49 -13.10
C GLY A 130 -15.64 5.54 -12.29
N PRO A 131 -14.53 5.95 -12.92
CA PRO A 131 -13.28 6.15 -12.22
C PRO A 131 -13.37 7.36 -11.28
N LEU A 132 -12.86 7.18 -10.06
CA LEU A 132 -12.79 8.19 -9.03
C LEU A 132 -11.33 8.43 -8.68
N THR A 133 -10.89 9.65 -8.89
CA THR A 133 -9.57 10.11 -8.43
C THR A 133 -9.73 10.62 -7.00
N ALA A 134 -9.05 9.99 -6.06
CA ALA A 134 -8.97 10.49 -4.69
C ALA A 134 -7.74 11.42 -4.55
N PRO A 135 -7.73 12.35 -3.58
CA PRO A 135 -6.47 12.95 -3.14
C PRO A 135 -5.52 11.81 -2.78
N MET A 136 -4.24 11.89 -3.17
CA MET A 136 -3.26 10.85 -2.86
C MET A 136 -3.08 10.78 -1.34
N TRP A 137 -3.74 9.82 -0.70
CA TRP A 137 -3.61 9.55 0.72
C TRP A 137 -2.41 8.64 0.89
N THR A 138 -1.39 9.10 1.61
CA THR A 138 -0.14 8.35 1.81
C THR A 138 0.04 8.04 3.29
N GLY A 139 0.71 6.92 3.60
CA GLY A 139 0.94 6.50 4.99
C GLY A 139 -0.28 5.87 5.66
N LEU A 140 -1.14 5.22 4.88
CA LEU A 140 -2.32 4.50 5.36
C LEU A 140 -1.92 3.17 5.99
N THR A 141 -2.54 2.82 7.11
CA THR A 141 -2.55 1.47 7.69
C THR A 141 -3.78 0.68 7.26
N GLU A 142 -4.89 1.38 6.98
CA GLU A 142 -6.17 0.78 6.62
C GLU A 142 -6.99 1.76 5.76
N LEU A 143 -7.69 1.22 4.75
CA LEU A 143 -8.82 1.87 4.09
C LEU A 143 -10.11 1.15 4.48
N ARG A 144 -11.13 1.89 4.90
CA ARG A 144 -12.48 1.37 5.14
C ARG A 144 -13.44 1.86 4.08
N PHE A 145 -14.14 0.93 3.46
CA PHE A 145 -15.24 1.16 2.53
C PHE A 145 -16.54 0.83 3.24
N MET A 146 -17.48 1.77 3.27
CA MET A 146 -18.81 1.57 3.84
C MET A 146 -19.86 1.91 2.79
N ALA A 147 -20.71 0.94 2.48
CA ALA A 147 -21.74 1.02 1.47
C ALA A 147 -23.06 1.52 2.07
N ASP A 148 -23.68 2.48 1.39
CA ASP A 148 -25.04 2.97 1.62
C ASP A 148 -25.81 2.73 0.32
N GLY A 149 -26.41 1.54 0.20
CA GLY A 149 -26.90 0.94 -1.05
C GLY A 149 -25.95 -0.10 -1.66
N ASP A 150 -26.49 -0.96 -2.52
CA ASP A 150 -25.73 -1.99 -3.24
C ASP A 150 -24.83 -1.35 -4.32
N LEU A 151 -23.54 -1.62 -4.27
CA LEU A 151 -22.56 -0.99 -5.14
C LEU A 151 -21.49 -1.96 -5.64
N VAL A 152 -20.80 -1.56 -6.70
CA VAL A 152 -19.60 -2.24 -7.20
C VAL A 152 -18.38 -1.34 -7.01
N ILE A 153 -17.25 -1.98 -6.71
CA ILE A 153 -15.91 -1.39 -6.66
C ILE A 153 -15.00 -2.23 -7.56
N ASP A 154 -14.14 -1.54 -8.29
CA ASP A 154 -13.11 -2.14 -9.12
C ASP A 154 -11.86 -1.25 -9.11
N ASP A 155 -10.75 -1.76 -9.63
CA ASP A 155 -9.61 -0.97 -10.08
C ASP A 155 -9.01 -0.12 -8.94
N ILE A 156 -8.90 -0.71 -7.74
CA ILE A 156 -8.39 -0.02 -6.54
C ILE A 156 -6.89 0.17 -6.71
N ARG A 157 -6.48 1.42 -6.92
CA ARG A 157 -5.09 1.82 -7.20
C ARG A 157 -4.39 2.16 -5.90
N LEU A 158 -3.43 1.32 -5.56
CA LEU A 158 -2.64 1.38 -4.35
C LEU A 158 -1.16 1.52 -4.71
N ASP A 159 -0.39 2.14 -3.85
CA ASP A 159 1.06 2.12 -3.97
C ASP A 159 1.63 1.68 -2.62
N ALA A 160 2.30 0.54 -2.62
CA ALA A 160 3.10 0.07 -1.47
C ALA A 160 4.46 0.80 -1.41
N GLY A 161 4.50 2.03 -1.94
CA GLY A 161 5.65 2.91 -2.00
C GLY A 161 5.98 3.49 -0.64
N GLU A 162 7.26 3.33 -0.29
CA GLU A 162 7.92 3.71 0.95
C GLU A 162 7.33 4.95 1.63
N VAL A 163 7.02 4.78 2.91
CA VAL A 163 7.09 5.86 3.91
C VAL A 163 8.28 6.74 3.55
N PRO A 164 8.17 8.08 3.48
CA PRO A 164 9.33 8.93 3.31
C PRO A 164 10.32 8.64 4.45
N GLU A 165 11.30 7.76 4.22
CA GLU A 165 12.35 7.58 5.20
C GLU A 165 13.07 8.92 5.31
N PRO A 166 13.41 9.39 6.52
CA PRO A 166 14.30 10.53 6.66
C PRO A 166 15.55 10.23 5.86
N ALA A 167 15.76 11.05 4.83
CA ALA A 167 16.47 10.73 3.60
C ALA A 167 17.72 9.83 3.77
N PRO A 168 18.08 9.01 2.76
CA PRO A 168 19.34 8.26 2.69
C PRO A 168 20.61 9.11 2.94
N VAL A 169 20.49 10.44 2.94
CA VAL A 169 21.48 11.41 3.43
C VAL A 169 21.87 11.18 4.90
N ALA A 170 20.93 10.82 5.79
CA ALA A 170 21.22 10.58 7.20
C ALA A 170 22.13 9.35 7.39
N LEU A 171 21.86 8.25 6.67
CA LEU A 171 22.71 7.06 6.64
C LEU A 171 24.02 7.31 5.90
N LEU A 172 24.03 8.11 4.83
CA LEU A 172 25.24 8.52 4.13
C LEU A 172 26.17 9.36 5.03
N LEU A 173 25.61 10.28 5.81
CA LEU A 173 26.36 11.11 6.76
C LEU A 173 26.91 10.27 7.94
N LEU A 174 26.14 9.28 8.43
CA LEU A 174 26.61 8.32 9.43
C LEU A 174 27.74 7.45 8.89
N GLY A 175 27.63 6.96 7.65
CA GLY A 175 28.66 6.17 6.98
C GLY A 175 29.96 6.96 6.75
N ILE A 176 29.87 8.24 6.37
CA ILE A 176 31.04 9.12 6.23
C ILE A 176 31.68 9.42 7.60
N GLY A 177 30.87 9.63 8.65
CA GLY A 177 31.36 9.85 10.01
C GLY A 177 32.21 8.69 10.55
N VAL A 178 31.78 7.44 10.31
CA VAL A 178 32.52 6.23 10.71
C VAL A 178 33.83 6.09 9.93
N LEU A 179 33.85 6.39 8.62
CA LEU A 179 35.06 6.32 7.80
C LEU A 179 36.10 7.40 8.12
N VAL A 180 35.68 8.57 8.60
CA VAL A 180 36.58 9.65 9.04
C VAL A 180 37.14 9.37 10.45
N GLY A 181 36.36 8.74 11.34
CA GLY A 181 36.79 8.38 12.69
C GLY A 181 37.91 7.33 12.74
N VAL A 182 37.92 6.36 11.82
CA VAL A 182 38.91 5.26 11.80
C VAL A 182 40.30 5.72 11.33
N ARG A 183 40.43 6.88 10.65
CA ARG A 183 41.72 7.37 10.13
C ARG A 183 42.61 8.12 11.13
N ARG A 184 42.19 8.33 12.39
CA ARG A 184 42.91 9.19 13.35
C ARG A 184 43.67 8.50 14.48
N THR A 185 43.92 7.19 14.42
CA THR A 185 44.77 6.51 15.40
C THR A 185 45.96 5.80 14.75
N ALA A 186 46.94 6.58 14.31
CA ALA A 186 48.32 6.09 14.18
C ALA A 186 49.25 7.07 14.93
N PRO A 187 49.79 6.70 16.10
CA PRO A 187 50.73 7.55 16.81
C PRO A 187 52.05 7.64 16.04
N ALA A 188 52.47 8.88 15.74
CA ALA A 188 53.78 9.17 15.20
C ALA A 188 54.86 8.85 16.24
N GLY A 189 55.58 7.74 16.05
CA GLY A 189 56.79 7.43 16.80
C GLY A 189 57.86 8.47 16.54
N LYS A 190 58.13 9.33 17.53
CA LYS A 190 59.35 10.14 17.63
C LYS A 190 60.32 9.43 18.58
N ALA A 191 61.44 8.95 18.04
CA ALA A 191 62.75 8.83 18.72
C ALA A 191 63.76 8.29 17.67
N GLY A 192 64.92 8.87 17.39
CA GLY A 192 65.64 9.91 18.10
C GLY A 192 66.69 10.59 17.21
N LEU A 193 67.25 11.66 17.75
CA LEU A 193 68.32 12.48 17.21
C LEU A 193 69.47 12.47 18.23
N ALA A 194 70.71 12.54 17.73
CA ALA A 194 71.98 12.85 18.40
C ALA A 194 72.60 11.70 19.20
N ALA A 195 73.92 11.43 19.14
CA ALA A 195 75.06 12.07 18.47
C ALA A 195 76.12 11.00 18.20
#